data_AF-A0A380C446-F1
#
_entry.id   AF-A0A380C446-F1
#
_cell.length_a   1.000
_cell.length_b   1.000
_cell.length_c   1.000
_cell.angle_alpha   90.00
_cell.angle_beta   90.00
_cell.angle_gamma   90.00
#
_symmetry.space_group_name_H-M   'P 1'
#
loop_
_entity.id
_entity.type
_entity.pdbx_description
1 polymer ?
#
loop_
_entity_poly.entity_id
_entity_poly.type
_entity_poly.pdbx_seq_one_letter_code
_entity_poly.pdbx_strand_id
1 'polypeptide(L)'
;MLLYTKRVMSKSTLIVVFFALLLMAVATNQVSAHATLESTTPAQNSVVSHPQQIELHYNEPVNTKYSSITIFDDKGKSLGEFKPTNSGTNQTLTFDVGQLDNGTHKVSWHTTSADGHEIQDEFEFSINKKTTSNIDVTPPFYETSNFWFGLFRFITEGSLIVLMGSFLVNSVAKRYQLPTYLAFFSYKPISWILSAMAFITAIIYIMTLSPELVSNIMALDMTALLQAPFLLAMIAIIVLLLLFTLNEMMTIWYIAISLIIIVTLSMSGHVWAQSFPLWSIILRSIHLLGMALWLGGMVYLVWLATTKQLQDIVKVKRFFFKLNLGAVIALVISGVLMAIDETSLAAIWSSVTTWSSLFYVKIIGTILMITLGGYQSFRALTNLQKVNKKVLYCEIIIGIMLVLAGIIMSQIQIPS
;
A
#
# COMPACT_ATOMS: atom_id res chain seq x y z
N MET A 1 27.64 37.84 23.89
CA MET A 1 27.26 36.64 24.68
C MET A 1 25.76 36.68 24.95
N LEU A 2 24.95 36.07 24.09
CA LEU A 2 23.51 35.85 24.31
C LEU A 2 23.19 34.45 23.75
N LEU A 3 23.12 33.49 24.66
CA LEU A 3 22.86 32.08 24.39
C LEU A 3 21.38 31.89 24.02
N TYR A 4 21.09 31.76 22.72
CA TYR A 4 19.75 31.36 22.27
C TYR A 4 19.66 29.83 22.35
N THR A 5 19.06 29.33 23.43
CA THR A 5 18.77 27.91 23.63
C THR A 5 17.75 27.44 22.59
N LYS A 6 18.23 26.78 21.53
CA LYS A 6 17.39 25.99 20.61
C LYS A 6 16.80 24.82 21.39
N ARG A 7 15.53 24.92 21.82
CA ARG A 7 14.73 23.72 22.12
C ARG A 7 14.46 23.00 20.79
N VAL A 8 15.30 22.03 20.49
CA VAL A 8 15.01 20.97 19.52
C VAL A 8 13.93 20.11 20.19
N MET A 9 12.81 19.86 19.51
CA MET A 9 11.81 18.91 20.00
C MET A 9 12.49 17.57 20.23
N SER A 10 12.22 16.93 21.37
CA SER A 10 12.81 15.63 21.66
C SER A 10 12.31 14.62 20.61
N LYS A 11 13.16 13.64 20.29
CA LYS A 11 12.83 12.54 19.36
C LYS A 11 11.47 11.89 19.70
N SER A 12 11.10 11.91 20.97
CA SER A 12 9.85 11.41 21.54
C SER A 12 8.60 12.09 20.95
N THR A 13 8.61 13.41 20.73
CA THR A 13 7.42 14.11 20.23
C THR A 13 7.17 13.84 18.74
N LEU A 14 8.23 13.62 17.96
CA LEU A 14 8.10 13.22 16.55
C LEU A 14 7.56 11.79 16.42
N ILE A 15 7.99 10.89 17.30
CA ILE A 15 7.49 9.51 17.36
C ILE A 15 6.01 9.48 17.74
N VAL A 16 5.59 10.29 18.72
CA VAL A 16 4.18 10.37 19.15
C VAL A 16 3.28 10.92 18.05
N VAL A 17 3.70 11.96 17.33
CA VAL A 17 2.94 12.50 16.20
C VAL A 17 2.87 11.50 15.03
N PHE A 18 3.96 10.79 14.75
CA PHE A 18 3.98 9.72 13.75
C PHE A 18 3.01 8.58 14.10
N PHE A 19 3.01 8.10 15.35
CA PHE A 19 2.09 7.06 15.82
C PHE A 19 0.63 7.52 15.87
N ALA A 20 0.36 8.77 16.26
CA ALA A 20 -1.00 9.33 16.28
C ALA A 20 -1.58 9.48 14.86
N LEU A 21 -0.76 9.84 13.87
CA LEU A 21 -1.16 9.90 12.47
C LEU A 21 -1.35 8.50 11.85
N LEU A 22 -0.56 7.51 12.30
CA LEU A 22 -0.70 6.10 11.93
C LEU A 22 -2.08 5.55 12.35
N LEU A 23 -2.59 5.94 13.52
CA LEU A 23 -3.87 5.49 14.08
C LEU A 23 -5.10 6.06 13.35
N MET A 24 -4.99 7.23 12.70
CA MET A 24 -6.13 7.83 11.97
C MET A 24 -6.32 7.24 10.57
N ALA A 25 -5.37 6.44 10.07
CA ALA A 25 -5.34 5.92 8.70
C ALA A 25 -6.09 4.58 8.51
N VAL A 26 -6.77 4.05 9.54
CA VAL A 26 -7.04 2.60 9.65
C VAL A 26 -8.52 2.21 9.63
N ALA A 27 -9.42 3.10 9.21
CA ALA A 27 -10.84 2.78 9.08
C ALA A 27 -11.26 2.82 7.61
N THR A 28 -10.75 1.91 6.80
CA THR A 28 -11.27 1.72 5.43
C THR A 28 -11.48 0.24 5.17
N ASN A 29 -12.73 -0.13 4.92
CA ASN A 29 -13.09 -1.47 4.43
C ASN A 29 -12.39 -1.68 3.08
N GLN A 30 -11.70 -2.81 2.95
CA GLN A 30 -11.26 -3.31 1.64
C GLN A 30 -12.53 -3.62 0.84
N VAL A 31 -12.90 -2.74 -0.05
CA VAL A 31 -13.82 -3.07 -1.14
C VAL A 31 -12.90 -3.32 -2.34
N SER A 32 -13.07 -4.41 -3.07
CA SER A 32 -12.14 -4.87 -4.14
C SER A 32 -12.70 -4.59 -5.54
N ALA A 33 -11.82 -4.28 -6.49
CA ALA A 33 -12.16 -3.94 -7.88
C ALA A 33 -12.28 -5.14 -8.84
N HIS A 34 -12.14 -6.35 -8.32
CA HIS A 34 -12.28 -7.60 -9.06
C HIS A 34 -13.50 -8.34 -8.52
N ALA A 35 -13.99 -9.33 -9.28
CA ALA A 35 -15.28 -10.03 -9.13
C ALA A 35 -16.23 -9.42 -8.10
N THR A 36 -16.96 -8.39 -8.53
CA THR A 36 -17.98 -7.75 -7.71
C THR A 36 -19.24 -8.59 -7.73
N LEU A 37 -19.86 -8.74 -6.57
CA LEU A 37 -21.15 -9.39 -6.45
C LEU A 37 -22.23 -8.50 -7.09
N GLU A 38 -22.81 -8.95 -8.19
CA GLU A 38 -23.87 -8.24 -8.91
C GLU A 38 -25.24 -8.52 -8.31
N SER A 39 -25.49 -9.77 -7.91
CA SER A 39 -26.75 -10.17 -7.31
C SER A 39 -26.61 -11.39 -6.42
N THR A 40 -27.57 -11.54 -5.51
CA THR A 40 -27.67 -12.67 -4.59
C THR A 40 -29.06 -13.26 -4.63
N THR A 41 -29.13 -14.58 -4.44
CA THR A 41 -30.39 -15.28 -4.14
C THR A 41 -30.19 -16.02 -2.82
N PRO A 42 -30.87 -15.68 -1.72
CA PRO A 42 -31.83 -14.58 -1.54
C PRO A 42 -31.26 -13.19 -1.82
N ALA A 43 -32.09 -12.27 -2.31
CA ALA A 43 -31.67 -10.88 -2.54
C ALA A 43 -31.28 -10.20 -1.22
N GLN A 44 -30.30 -9.31 -1.27
CA GLN A 44 -29.87 -8.53 -0.11
C GLN A 44 -31.06 -7.78 0.52
N ASN A 45 -31.15 -7.83 1.85
CA ASN A 45 -32.21 -7.29 2.69
C ASN A 45 -33.62 -7.87 2.42
N SER A 46 -33.74 -8.96 1.66
CA SER A 46 -35.03 -9.60 1.39
C SER A 46 -35.51 -10.46 2.55
N VAL A 47 -36.83 -10.69 2.60
CA VAL A 47 -37.45 -11.68 3.49
C VAL A 47 -37.95 -12.84 2.63
N VAL A 48 -37.44 -14.04 2.88
CA VAL A 48 -37.73 -15.25 2.10
C VAL A 48 -38.19 -16.40 2.98
N SER A 49 -38.79 -17.42 2.38
CA SER A 49 -39.19 -18.65 3.06
C SER A 49 -38.12 -19.73 2.88
N HIS A 50 -37.40 -20.07 3.95
CA HIS A 50 -36.43 -21.19 4.08
C HIS A 50 -35.66 -21.54 2.78
N PRO A 51 -34.73 -20.69 2.32
CA PRO A 51 -33.90 -21.02 1.17
C PRO A 51 -33.04 -22.24 1.49
N GLN A 52 -33.03 -23.25 0.62
CA GLN A 52 -32.13 -24.39 0.74
C GLN A 52 -30.73 -24.10 0.20
N GLN A 53 -30.65 -23.11 -0.70
CA GLN A 53 -29.44 -22.71 -1.40
C GLN A 53 -29.29 -21.20 -1.33
N ILE A 54 -28.03 -20.77 -1.31
CA ILE A 54 -27.64 -19.39 -1.54
C ILE A 54 -26.86 -19.35 -2.85
N GLU A 55 -27.19 -18.40 -3.72
CA GLU A 55 -26.48 -18.15 -4.97
C GLU A 55 -25.85 -16.77 -4.95
N LEU A 56 -24.60 -16.69 -5.38
CA LEU A 56 -23.83 -15.47 -5.56
C LEU A 56 -23.47 -15.32 -7.03
N HIS A 57 -23.94 -14.25 -7.66
CA HIS A 57 -23.62 -13.93 -9.05
C HIS A 57 -22.62 -12.79 -9.14
N TYR A 58 -21.54 -13.00 -9.87
CA TYR A 58 -20.43 -12.07 -10.02
C TYR A 58 -20.39 -11.46 -11.43
N ASN A 59 -19.77 -10.30 -11.57
CA ASN A 59 -19.57 -9.67 -12.89
C ASN A 59 -18.53 -10.40 -13.76
N GLU A 60 -17.70 -11.27 -13.18
CA GLU A 60 -16.72 -12.09 -13.88
C GLU A 60 -16.59 -13.49 -13.25
N PRO A 61 -16.02 -14.49 -13.96
CA PRO A 61 -15.82 -15.82 -13.40
C PRO A 61 -14.86 -15.84 -12.20
N VAL A 62 -15.27 -16.55 -11.16
CA VAL A 62 -14.48 -16.77 -9.94
C VAL A 62 -14.08 -18.22 -9.76
N ASN A 63 -13.00 -18.44 -9.02
CA ASN A 63 -12.46 -19.75 -8.71
C ASN A 63 -13.26 -20.43 -7.59
N THR A 64 -13.98 -21.49 -7.94
CA THR A 64 -14.82 -22.27 -7.01
C THR A 64 -14.04 -22.84 -5.83
N LYS A 65 -12.79 -23.25 -6.07
CA LYS A 65 -11.89 -23.87 -5.08
C LYS A 65 -11.59 -22.89 -3.94
N TYR A 66 -11.23 -21.67 -4.29
CA TYR A 66 -10.87 -20.60 -3.34
C TYR A 66 -12.07 -19.72 -2.92
N SER A 67 -13.28 -20.29 -2.93
CA SER A 67 -14.51 -19.56 -2.56
C SER A 67 -15.23 -20.20 -1.38
N SER A 68 -15.83 -19.39 -0.52
CA SER A 68 -16.71 -19.85 0.57
C SER A 68 -17.66 -18.77 1.07
N ILE A 69 -18.68 -19.21 1.79
CA ILE A 69 -19.54 -18.34 2.60
C ILE A 69 -19.52 -18.77 4.06
N THR A 70 -19.57 -17.82 4.99
CA THR A 70 -19.82 -18.03 6.41
C THR A 70 -21.13 -17.36 6.78
N ILE A 71 -22.03 -18.11 7.42
CA ILE A 71 -23.35 -17.61 7.81
C ILE A 71 -23.41 -17.36 9.31
N PHE A 72 -24.05 -16.28 9.71
CA PHE A 72 -24.27 -15.89 11.10
C PHE A 72 -25.76 -15.70 11.39
N ASP A 73 -26.17 -16.06 12.62
CA ASP A 73 -27.53 -15.83 13.11
C ASP A 73 -27.77 -14.38 13.55
N ASP A 74 -28.98 -14.08 14.00
CA ASP A 74 -29.41 -12.74 14.44
C ASP A 74 -28.70 -12.23 15.71
N LYS A 75 -27.89 -13.06 16.35
CA LYS A 75 -27.04 -12.74 17.51
C LYS A 75 -25.56 -12.69 17.15
N GLY A 76 -25.20 -12.87 15.88
CA GLY A 76 -23.81 -12.88 15.41
C GLY A 76 -23.07 -14.19 15.68
N LYS A 77 -23.76 -15.28 16.04
CA LYS A 77 -23.14 -16.60 16.20
C LYS A 77 -22.95 -17.23 14.82
N SER A 78 -21.74 -17.70 14.54
CA SER A 78 -21.43 -18.44 13.30
C SER A 78 -22.19 -19.77 13.27
N LEU A 79 -22.89 -20.01 12.16
CA LEU A 79 -23.60 -21.25 11.84
C LEU A 79 -22.73 -22.22 11.03
N GLY A 80 -21.55 -21.78 10.56
CA GLY A 80 -20.57 -22.58 9.82
C GLY A 80 -20.07 -21.90 8.54
N GLU A 81 -19.01 -22.49 7.98
CA GLU A 81 -18.49 -22.17 6.64
C GLU A 81 -19.01 -23.20 5.63
N PHE A 82 -19.45 -22.73 4.46
CA PHE A 82 -20.01 -23.52 3.37
C PHE A 82 -19.19 -23.31 2.09
N LYS A 83 -18.97 -24.39 1.34
CA LYS A 83 -18.26 -24.40 0.06
C LYS A 83 -19.24 -24.45 -1.11
N PRO A 84 -18.87 -23.91 -2.30
CA PRO A 84 -19.74 -23.96 -3.46
C PRO A 84 -19.85 -25.39 -4.00
N THR A 85 -20.99 -25.73 -4.59
CA THR A 85 -21.23 -27.02 -5.24
C THR A 85 -20.67 -27.07 -6.67
N ASN A 86 -20.44 -25.90 -7.27
CA ASN A 86 -19.82 -25.75 -8.58
C ASN A 86 -18.36 -26.23 -8.60
N SER A 87 -17.83 -26.52 -9.79
CA SER A 87 -16.41 -26.89 -9.99
C SER A 87 -15.74 -26.01 -11.06
N GLY A 88 -14.42 -25.82 -10.94
CA GLY A 88 -13.64 -25.00 -11.87
C GLY A 88 -13.81 -23.49 -11.65
N THR A 89 -14.02 -22.75 -12.73
CA THR A 89 -14.34 -21.31 -12.69
C THR A 89 -15.79 -21.10 -13.10
N ASN A 90 -16.54 -20.32 -12.32
CA ASN A 90 -17.95 -20.03 -12.60
C ASN A 90 -18.28 -18.58 -12.25
N GLN A 91 -19.21 -18.01 -12.99
CA GLN A 91 -19.71 -16.66 -12.73
C GLN A 91 -20.83 -16.64 -11.67
N THR A 92 -21.49 -17.78 -11.45
CA THR A 92 -22.45 -17.97 -10.35
C THR A 92 -21.98 -19.11 -9.47
N LEU A 93 -21.90 -18.88 -8.17
CA LEU A 93 -21.61 -19.90 -7.17
C LEU A 93 -22.86 -20.23 -6.36
N THR A 94 -23.16 -21.52 -6.23
CA THR A 94 -24.28 -22.06 -5.47
C THR A 94 -23.78 -22.76 -4.22
N PHE A 95 -24.37 -22.46 -3.07
CA PHE A 95 -24.01 -22.99 -1.76
C PHE A 95 -25.20 -23.69 -1.14
N ASP A 96 -25.06 -24.98 -0.81
CA ASP A 96 -26.07 -25.72 -0.07
C ASP A 96 -25.97 -25.39 1.42
N VAL A 97 -26.98 -24.72 1.97
CA VAL A 97 -26.96 -24.20 3.36
C VAL A 97 -27.89 -24.97 4.30
N GLY A 98 -28.67 -25.91 3.76
CA GLY A 98 -29.62 -26.70 4.53
C GLY A 98 -30.77 -25.85 5.08
N GLN A 99 -31.28 -26.22 6.26
CA GLN A 99 -32.36 -25.49 6.91
C GLN A 99 -31.78 -24.53 7.96
N LEU A 100 -31.92 -23.24 7.70
CA LEU A 100 -31.60 -22.15 8.62
C LEU A 100 -32.84 -21.77 9.45
N ASP A 101 -32.60 -21.24 10.65
CA ASP A 101 -33.66 -20.84 11.57
C ASP A 101 -34.43 -19.59 11.08
N ASN A 102 -35.56 -19.28 11.71
CA ASN A 102 -36.29 -18.05 11.41
C ASN A 102 -35.56 -16.83 11.98
N GLY A 103 -35.36 -15.79 11.17
CA GLY A 103 -34.74 -14.54 11.60
C GLY A 103 -33.81 -13.94 10.57
N THR A 104 -33.17 -12.83 10.94
CA THR A 104 -32.16 -12.18 10.10
C THR A 104 -30.85 -12.96 10.16
N HIS A 105 -30.25 -13.19 8.99
CA HIS A 105 -28.98 -13.87 8.82
C HIS A 105 -28.02 -12.96 8.08
N LYS A 106 -26.76 -12.98 8.51
CA LYS A 106 -25.67 -12.31 7.81
C LYS A 106 -24.83 -13.36 7.10
N VAL A 107 -24.49 -13.08 5.85
CA VAL A 107 -23.63 -13.90 5.01
C VAL A 107 -22.37 -13.10 4.72
N SER A 108 -21.25 -13.57 5.25
CA SER A 108 -19.93 -13.11 4.82
C SER A 108 -19.43 -14.07 3.75
N TRP A 109 -19.05 -13.56 2.59
CA TRP A 109 -18.50 -14.38 1.51
C TRP A 109 -17.09 -13.94 1.18
N HIS A 110 -16.31 -14.90 0.67
CA HIS A 110 -14.99 -14.67 0.12
C HIS A 110 -14.81 -15.49 -1.15
N THR A 111 -14.14 -14.94 -2.15
CA THR A 111 -13.86 -15.60 -3.43
C THR A 111 -12.52 -15.14 -4.01
N THR A 112 -11.97 -15.89 -4.95
CA THR A 112 -10.83 -15.45 -5.75
C THR A 112 -11.27 -15.34 -7.21
N SER A 113 -11.13 -14.18 -7.83
CA SER A 113 -11.35 -14.00 -9.28
C SER A 113 -10.42 -14.89 -10.10
N ALA A 114 -10.76 -15.13 -11.37
CA ALA A 114 -9.95 -15.97 -12.26
C ALA A 114 -8.50 -15.47 -12.45
N ASP A 115 -8.24 -14.19 -12.20
CA ASP A 115 -6.92 -13.56 -12.27
C ASP A 115 -6.14 -13.61 -10.93
N GLY A 116 -6.70 -14.23 -9.89
CA GLY A 116 -6.01 -14.50 -8.62
C GLY A 116 -6.26 -13.48 -7.51
N HIS A 117 -7.18 -12.53 -7.67
CA HIS A 117 -7.49 -11.57 -6.61
C HIS A 117 -8.56 -12.10 -5.67
N GLU A 118 -8.23 -12.11 -4.37
CA GLU A 118 -9.19 -12.41 -3.32
C GLU A 118 -10.11 -11.20 -3.04
N ILE A 119 -11.40 -11.48 -2.89
CA ILE A 119 -12.47 -10.51 -2.67
C ILE A 119 -13.39 -11.05 -1.57
N GLN A 120 -13.87 -10.16 -0.72
CA GLN A 120 -14.84 -10.50 0.32
C GLN A 120 -15.84 -9.36 0.49
N ASP A 121 -17.07 -9.69 0.84
CA ASP A 121 -18.08 -8.72 1.26
C ASP A 121 -19.12 -9.41 2.16
N GLU A 122 -20.08 -8.63 2.64
CA GLU A 122 -21.15 -9.10 3.51
C GLU A 122 -22.51 -8.63 3.02
N PHE A 123 -23.53 -9.48 3.15
CA PHE A 123 -24.91 -9.07 2.98
C PHE A 123 -25.82 -9.75 4.01
N GLU A 124 -27.01 -9.19 4.20
CA GLU A 124 -28.01 -9.74 5.11
C GLU A 124 -29.26 -10.17 4.33
N PHE A 125 -29.94 -11.22 4.81
CA PHE A 125 -31.30 -11.58 4.40
C PHE A 125 -32.08 -12.06 5.62
N SER A 126 -33.38 -12.27 5.49
CA SER A 126 -34.22 -12.73 6.61
C SER A 126 -35.12 -13.89 6.22
N ILE A 127 -35.28 -14.86 7.13
CA ILE A 127 -36.17 -16.01 6.95
C ILE A 127 -37.46 -15.77 7.71
N ASN A 128 -38.58 -15.68 6.96
CA ASN A 128 -39.96 -15.42 7.40
C ASN A 128 -40.22 -14.11 8.16
N LYS A 129 -39.28 -13.63 8.98
CA LYS A 129 -39.37 -12.36 9.71
C LYS A 129 -37.99 -11.72 9.84
N LYS A 130 -37.96 -10.39 9.77
CA LYS A 130 -36.77 -9.61 10.12
C LYS A 130 -36.67 -9.48 11.63
N THR A 131 -35.56 -9.92 12.23
CA THR A 131 -35.33 -9.86 13.68
C THR A 131 -34.33 -8.77 14.09
N THR A 132 -33.41 -8.41 13.19
CA THR A 132 -32.49 -7.28 13.37
C THR A 132 -32.20 -6.60 12.03
N SER A 133 -31.54 -5.44 12.06
CA SER A 133 -31.21 -4.63 10.88
C SER A 133 -29.72 -4.37 10.71
N ASN A 134 -28.88 -4.89 11.62
CA ASN A 134 -27.43 -4.86 11.48
C ASN A 134 -26.83 -5.86 12.48
N ILE A 135 -26.33 -7.00 11.98
CA ILE A 135 -25.63 -7.99 12.81
C ILE A 135 -24.15 -7.59 12.81
N ASP A 136 -23.66 -6.99 13.89
CA ASP A 136 -22.22 -6.68 13.99
C ASP A 136 -21.44 -7.95 14.32
N VAL A 137 -20.78 -8.52 13.30
CA VAL A 137 -19.85 -9.64 13.40
C VAL A 137 -18.41 -9.19 13.14
N THR A 138 -18.18 -7.88 12.97
CA THR A 138 -16.88 -7.36 12.60
C THR A 138 -15.98 -7.44 13.84
N PRO A 139 -14.94 -8.29 13.83
CA PRO A 139 -14.01 -8.34 14.95
C PRO A 139 -13.28 -6.99 15.06
N PRO A 140 -12.76 -6.64 16.25
CA PRO A 140 -11.89 -5.49 16.39
C PRO A 140 -10.77 -5.53 15.34
N PHE A 141 -10.45 -4.37 14.73
CA PHE A 141 -9.54 -4.31 13.58
C PHE A 141 -8.19 -5.00 13.82
N TYR A 142 -7.68 -4.99 15.06
CA TYR A 142 -6.40 -5.59 15.44
C TYR A 142 -6.42 -7.13 15.51
N GLU A 143 -7.60 -7.77 15.45
CA GLU A 143 -7.74 -9.22 15.39
C GLU A 143 -7.69 -9.73 13.94
N THR A 144 -7.84 -8.85 12.95
CA THR A 144 -7.79 -9.21 11.53
C THR A 144 -6.35 -9.21 10.98
N SER A 145 -6.01 -10.19 10.14
CA SER A 145 -4.71 -10.25 9.48
C SER A 145 -4.49 -9.11 8.49
N ASN A 146 -5.55 -8.63 7.83
CA ASN A 146 -5.50 -7.52 6.86
C ASN A 146 -4.95 -6.23 7.46
N PHE A 147 -5.33 -5.89 8.70
CA PHE A 147 -4.79 -4.73 9.41
C PHE A 147 -3.26 -4.83 9.56
N TRP A 148 -2.79 -5.96 10.11
CA TRP A 148 -1.36 -6.19 10.34
C TRP A 148 -0.60 -6.26 9.03
N PHE A 149 -1.19 -6.85 7.99
CA PHE A 149 -0.59 -6.88 6.66
C PHE A 149 -0.36 -5.46 6.12
N GLY A 150 -1.39 -4.60 6.16
CA GLY A 150 -1.28 -3.20 5.73
C GLY A 150 -0.20 -2.43 6.50
N LEU A 151 -0.17 -2.60 7.83
CA LEU A 151 0.82 -1.97 8.70
C LEU A 151 2.26 -2.41 8.39
N PHE A 152 2.51 -3.72 8.35
CA PHE A 152 3.85 -4.26 8.10
C PHE A 152 4.32 -3.97 6.67
N ARG A 153 3.41 -4.03 5.69
CA ARG A 153 3.71 -3.61 4.31
C ARG A 153 4.12 -2.15 4.25
N PHE A 154 3.39 -1.24 4.91
CA PHE A 154 3.75 0.18 4.97
C PHE A 154 5.17 0.38 5.52
N ILE A 155 5.46 -0.24 6.66
CA ILE A 155 6.77 -0.11 7.32
C ILE A 155 7.87 -0.72 6.45
N THR A 156 7.66 -1.90 5.87
CA THR A 156 8.63 -2.61 5.04
C THR A 156 8.91 -1.89 3.73
N GLU A 157 7.90 -1.64 2.90
CA GLU A 157 8.06 -0.98 1.60
C GLU A 157 8.56 0.47 1.78
N GLY A 158 8.02 1.21 2.77
CA GLY A 158 8.49 2.55 3.10
C GLY A 158 9.96 2.59 3.51
N SER A 159 10.40 1.66 4.36
CA SER A 159 11.80 1.57 4.78
C SER A 159 12.73 1.17 3.63
N LEU A 160 12.28 0.30 2.73
CA LEU A 160 13.02 -0.06 1.51
C LEU A 160 13.21 1.16 0.61
N ILE A 161 12.13 1.90 0.33
CA ILE A 161 12.18 3.13 -0.49
C ILE A 161 13.15 4.15 0.15
N VAL A 162 13.11 4.33 1.47
CA VAL A 162 14.02 5.23 2.19
C VAL A 162 15.47 4.74 2.09
N LEU A 163 15.74 3.45 2.26
CA LEU A 163 17.10 2.89 2.16
C LEU A 163 17.65 3.07 0.74
N MET A 164 16.91 2.62 -0.28
CA MET A 164 17.33 2.72 -1.68
C MET A 164 17.50 4.19 -2.08
N GLY A 165 16.56 5.04 -1.70
CA GLY A 165 16.61 6.48 -1.91
C GLY A 165 17.84 7.13 -1.29
N SER A 166 18.11 6.84 -0.01
CA SER A 166 19.27 7.38 0.71
C SER A 166 20.58 6.95 0.03
N PHE A 167 20.69 5.67 -0.35
CA PHE A 167 21.86 5.16 -1.07
C PHE A 167 22.08 5.85 -2.42
N LEU A 168 21.02 5.94 -3.24
CA LEU A 168 21.08 6.58 -4.56
C LEU A 168 21.44 8.07 -4.45
N VAL A 169 20.81 8.80 -3.53
CA VAL A 169 21.10 10.23 -3.30
C VAL A 169 22.53 10.44 -2.84
N ASN A 170 23.04 9.61 -1.92
CA ASN A 170 24.43 9.67 -1.47
C ASN A 170 25.41 9.37 -2.62
N SER A 171 25.06 8.44 -3.51
CA SER A 171 25.85 8.11 -4.71
C SER A 171 25.90 9.27 -5.71
N VAL A 172 24.78 9.98 -5.90
CA VAL A 172 24.75 11.20 -6.73
C VAL A 172 25.52 12.33 -6.05
N ALA A 173 25.36 12.54 -4.74
CA ALA A 173 26.08 13.57 -3.98
C ALA A 173 27.60 13.42 -4.10
N LYS A 174 28.11 12.17 -4.08
CA LYS A 174 29.53 11.85 -4.34
C LYS A 174 30.01 12.39 -5.69
N ARG A 175 29.19 12.28 -6.75
CA ARG A 175 29.53 12.81 -8.09
C ARG A 175 29.61 14.34 -8.11
N TYR A 176 28.88 15.02 -7.22
CA TYR A 176 28.94 16.46 -7.02
C TYR A 176 30.05 16.90 -6.06
N GLN A 177 30.93 15.99 -5.62
CA GLN A 177 31.98 16.24 -4.63
C GLN A 177 31.44 16.81 -3.31
N LEU A 178 30.20 16.46 -2.97
CA LEU A 178 29.58 16.85 -1.71
C LEU A 178 29.97 15.85 -0.61
N PRO A 179 29.88 16.25 0.67
CA PRO A 179 30.12 15.35 1.78
C PRO A 179 29.18 14.14 1.68
N THR A 180 29.73 12.95 1.75
CA THR A 180 28.96 11.71 1.87
C THR A 180 28.96 11.27 3.32
N TYR A 181 27.88 10.66 3.79
CA TYR A 181 27.96 10.02 5.10
C TYR A 181 28.83 8.76 4.98
N LEU A 182 30.03 8.82 5.59
CA LEU A 182 30.91 7.67 5.81
C LEU A 182 30.20 6.68 6.73
N ALA A 183 29.85 5.49 6.23
CA ALA A 183 29.73 4.20 6.92
C ALA A 183 29.09 4.11 8.33
N PHE A 184 28.46 5.17 8.85
CA PHE A 184 27.83 5.17 10.18
C PHE A 184 26.58 4.29 10.19
N PHE A 185 26.06 4.01 9.00
CA PHE A 185 25.22 2.87 8.71
C PHE A 185 26.01 1.96 7.77
N SER A 186 26.61 0.90 8.29
CA SER A 186 26.82 -0.26 7.44
C SER A 186 25.42 -0.64 6.96
N TYR A 187 25.16 -0.46 5.67
CA TYR A 187 23.88 -0.80 5.06
C TYR A 187 23.56 -2.29 5.26
N LYS A 188 24.55 -3.11 5.64
CA LYS A 188 24.38 -4.53 5.94
C LYS A 188 23.45 -4.79 7.13
N PRO A 189 23.69 -4.30 8.37
CA PRO A 189 22.74 -4.48 9.46
C PRO A 189 21.32 -4.04 9.10
N ILE A 190 21.17 -2.90 8.42
CA ILE A 190 19.84 -2.45 7.97
C ILE A 190 19.25 -3.41 6.94
N SER A 191 20.04 -3.88 5.96
CA SER A 191 19.57 -4.83 4.94
C SER A 191 19.13 -6.14 5.58
N TRP A 192 19.86 -6.64 6.59
CA TRP A 192 19.45 -7.82 7.37
C TRP A 192 18.15 -7.60 8.14
N ILE A 193 18.00 -6.45 8.80
CA ILE A 193 16.75 -6.08 9.49
C ILE A 193 15.60 -6.00 8.48
N LEU A 194 15.81 -5.41 7.31
CA LEU A 194 14.81 -5.32 6.26
C LEU A 194 14.49 -6.68 5.62
N SER A 195 15.46 -7.58 5.48
CA SER A 195 15.20 -8.95 5.04
C SER A 195 14.33 -9.70 6.05
N ALA A 196 14.61 -9.57 7.35
CA ALA A 196 13.78 -10.15 8.40
C ALA A 196 12.37 -9.53 8.42
N MET A 197 12.26 -8.21 8.21
CA MET A 197 10.98 -7.53 8.18
C MET A 197 10.16 -7.88 6.92
N ALA A 198 10.80 -8.04 5.76
CA ALA A 198 10.17 -8.55 4.54
C ALA A 198 9.69 -10.00 4.71
N PHE A 199 10.46 -10.84 5.42
CA PHE A 199 10.04 -12.20 5.76
C PHE A 199 8.81 -12.21 6.67
N ILE A 200 8.79 -11.40 7.73
CA ILE A 200 7.62 -11.26 8.62
C ILE A 200 6.41 -10.74 7.83
N THR A 201 6.60 -9.76 6.97
CA THR A 201 5.53 -9.21 6.12
C THR A 201 4.96 -10.28 5.18
N ALA A 202 5.81 -11.13 4.61
CA ALA A 202 5.39 -12.26 3.77
C ALA A 202 4.60 -13.31 4.56
N ILE A 203 4.98 -13.60 5.82
CA ILE A 203 4.20 -14.49 6.69
C ILE A 203 2.83 -13.90 6.98
N ILE A 204 2.75 -12.62 7.35
CA ILE A 204 1.48 -11.96 7.63
C ILE A 204 0.60 -11.94 6.37
N TYR A 205 1.18 -11.72 5.19
CA TYR A 205 0.46 -11.84 3.91
C TYR A 205 -0.10 -13.25 3.69
N ILE A 206 0.64 -14.32 3.98
CA ILE A 206 0.12 -15.68 3.87
C ILE A 206 -1.10 -15.89 4.79
N MET A 207 -1.15 -15.22 5.95
CA MET A 207 -2.31 -15.26 6.85
C MET A 207 -3.53 -14.49 6.34
N THR A 208 -3.41 -13.72 5.25
CA THR A 208 -4.56 -13.11 4.57
C THR A 208 -5.14 -13.98 3.47
N LEU A 209 -4.46 -15.08 3.09
CA LEU A 209 -4.85 -15.95 1.99
C LEU A 209 -5.77 -17.10 2.45
N SER A 210 -6.56 -17.64 1.54
CA SER A 210 -7.37 -18.83 1.78
C SER A 210 -6.50 -20.07 2.14
N PRO A 211 -6.95 -20.94 3.08
CA PRO A 211 -6.16 -22.11 3.52
C PRO A 211 -5.74 -23.04 2.37
N GLU A 212 -6.56 -23.13 1.33
CA GLU A 212 -6.30 -23.96 0.17
C GLU A 212 -5.22 -23.37 -0.73
N LEU A 213 -5.21 -22.04 -0.93
CA LEU A 213 -4.13 -21.37 -1.64
C LEU A 213 -2.81 -21.52 -0.87
N VAL A 214 -2.84 -21.36 0.46
CA VAL A 214 -1.67 -21.61 1.32
C VAL A 214 -1.15 -23.04 1.15
N SER A 215 -2.03 -24.03 1.19
CA SER A 215 -1.65 -25.44 0.99
C SER A 215 -1.01 -25.66 -0.39
N ASN A 216 -1.56 -25.08 -1.45
CA ASN A 216 -1.00 -25.22 -2.80
C ASN A 216 0.35 -24.49 -2.94
N ILE A 217 0.52 -23.32 -2.30
CA ILE A 217 1.81 -22.61 -2.22
C ILE A 217 2.85 -23.46 -1.48
N MET A 218 2.48 -24.08 -0.35
CA MET A 218 3.36 -24.98 0.40
C MET A 218 3.75 -26.23 -0.40
N ALA A 219 2.87 -26.69 -1.31
CA ALA A 219 3.15 -27.75 -2.25
C ALA A 219 3.98 -27.30 -3.48
N LEU A 220 4.37 -26.02 -3.55
CA LEU A 220 5.09 -25.40 -4.67
C LEU A 220 4.34 -25.49 -6.00
N ASP A 221 3.01 -25.44 -5.96
CA ASP A 221 2.21 -25.37 -7.17
C ASP A 221 2.46 -24.03 -7.89
N MET A 222 2.84 -24.11 -9.17
CA MET A 222 3.23 -22.93 -9.95
C MET A 222 2.06 -21.99 -10.21
N THR A 223 0.84 -22.51 -10.34
CA THR A 223 -0.34 -21.67 -10.57
C THR A 223 -0.70 -20.89 -9.31
N ALA A 224 -0.63 -21.54 -8.15
CA ALA A 224 -0.82 -20.91 -6.84
C ALA A 224 0.25 -19.85 -6.54
N LEU A 225 1.52 -20.12 -6.87
CA LEU A 225 2.60 -19.13 -6.70
C LEU A 225 2.39 -17.88 -7.56
N LEU A 226 1.93 -18.04 -8.81
CA LEU A 226 1.64 -16.92 -9.71
C LEU A 226 0.43 -16.09 -9.25
N GLN A 227 -0.49 -16.69 -8.49
CA GLN A 227 -1.60 -15.98 -7.84
C GLN A 227 -1.17 -15.18 -6.59
N ALA A 228 0.09 -15.32 -6.15
CA ALA A 228 0.63 -14.61 -4.99
C ALA A 228 1.81 -13.68 -5.36
N PRO A 229 1.63 -12.68 -6.23
CA PRO A 229 2.73 -11.82 -6.72
C PRO A 229 3.42 -11.02 -5.60
N PHE A 230 2.69 -10.65 -4.54
CA PHE A 230 3.29 -9.99 -3.38
C PHE A 230 4.30 -10.90 -2.66
N LEU A 231 3.97 -12.18 -2.47
CA LEU A 231 4.86 -13.17 -1.85
C LEU A 231 6.14 -13.35 -2.68
N LEU A 232 6.01 -13.48 -4.00
CA LEU A 232 7.15 -13.57 -4.93
C LEU A 232 8.02 -12.30 -4.87
N ALA A 233 7.41 -11.12 -4.81
CA ALA A 233 8.14 -9.86 -4.67
C ALA A 233 8.93 -9.80 -3.36
N MET A 234 8.36 -10.23 -2.23
CA MET A 234 9.06 -10.27 -0.94
C MET A 234 10.24 -11.26 -0.95
N ILE A 235 10.07 -12.44 -1.54
CA ILE A 235 11.16 -13.42 -1.71
C ILE A 235 12.30 -12.82 -2.55
N ALA A 236 11.96 -12.20 -3.69
CA ALA A 236 12.94 -11.54 -4.55
C ALA A 236 13.66 -10.39 -3.82
N ILE A 237 12.93 -9.57 -3.06
CA ILE A 237 13.50 -8.49 -2.24
C ILE A 237 14.47 -9.03 -1.20
N ILE A 238 14.13 -10.12 -0.50
CA ILE A 238 15.04 -10.75 0.47
C ILE A 238 16.35 -11.15 -0.20
N VAL A 239 16.29 -11.82 -1.35
CA VAL A 239 17.47 -12.20 -2.13
C VAL A 239 18.27 -10.96 -2.56
N LEU A 240 17.60 -9.94 -3.09
CA LEU A 240 18.25 -8.70 -3.54
C LEU A 240 18.92 -7.95 -2.38
N LEU A 241 18.30 -7.90 -1.20
CA LEU A 241 18.90 -7.32 0.00
C LEU A 241 20.14 -8.10 0.44
N LEU A 242 20.13 -9.43 0.36
CA LEU A 242 21.33 -10.24 0.63
C LEU A 242 22.43 -9.94 -0.38
N LEU A 243 22.11 -9.87 -1.68
CA LEU A 243 23.04 -9.48 -2.74
C LEU A 243 23.58 -8.05 -2.57
N PHE A 244 22.79 -7.14 -1.99
CA PHE A 244 23.20 -5.79 -1.65
C PHE A 244 24.24 -5.75 -0.52
N THR A 245 24.34 -6.80 0.31
CA THR A 245 25.33 -6.88 1.40
C THR A 245 26.69 -7.45 0.99
N LEU A 246 26.83 -7.95 -0.25
CA LEU A 246 28.09 -8.51 -0.75
C LEU A 246 29.22 -7.48 -0.66
N ASN A 247 30.40 -7.95 -0.28
CA ASN A 247 31.60 -7.12 -0.15
C ASN A 247 32.27 -6.86 -1.50
N GLU A 248 33.03 -5.76 -1.57
CA GLU A 248 33.99 -5.49 -2.67
C GLU A 248 33.40 -5.43 -4.08
N MET A 249 32.08 -5.31 -4.20
CA MET A 249 31.43 -5.11 -5.49
C MET A 249 31.65 -3.69 -6.01
N MET A 250 31.63 -3.53 -7.33
CA MET A 250 31.71 -2.22 -7.99
C MET A 250 30.50 -1.35 -7.63
N THR A 251 30.63 -0.03 -7.58
CA THR A 251 29.51 0.89 -7.24
C THR A 251 28.27 0.66 -8.12
N ILE A 252 28.46 0.29 -9.39
CA ILE A 252 27.38 0.00 -10.33
C ILE A 252 26.50 -1.19 -9.88
N TRP A 253 27.07 -2.18 -9.18
CA TRP A 253 26.33 -3.32 -8.63
C TRP A 253 25.25 -2.87 -7.66
N TYR A 254 25.62 -2.07 -6.65
CA TYR A 254 24.69 -1.58 -5.65
C TYR A 254 23.63 -0.65 -6.24
N ILE A 255 23.99 0.15 -7.25
CA ILE A 255 23.02 0.96 -8.01
C ILE A 255 22.03 0.06 -8.74
N ALA A 256 22.51 -0.96 -9.44
CA ALA A 256 21.66 -1.92 -10.17
C ALA A 256 20.71 -2.64 -9.21
N ILE A 257 21.20 -3.18 -8.10
CA ILE A 257 20.36 -3.85 -7.09
C ILE A 257 19.32 -2.89 -6.50
N SER A 258 19.68 -1.63 -6.23
CA SER A 258 18.72 -0.64 -5.72
C SER A 258 17.59 -0.37 -6.73
N LEU A 259 17.92 -0.28 -8.01
CA LEU A 259 16.93 -0.10 -9.08
C LEU A 259 16.07 -1.35 -9.28
N ILE A 260 16.67 -2.54 -9.21
CA ILE A 260 15.93 -3.81 -9.32
C ILE A 260 14.96 -3.95 -8.15
N ILE A 261 15.35 -3.60 -6.91
CA ILE A 261 14.44 -3.58 -5.74
C ILE A 261 13.24 -2.65 -5.99
N ILE A 262 13.46 -1.46 -6.56
CA ILE A 262 12.37 -0.53 -6.90
C ILE A 262 11.44 -1.13 -7.95
N VAL A 263 11.98 -1.79 -8.98
CA VAL A 263 11.17 -2.50 -9.98
C VAL A 263 10.41 -3.66 -9.35
N THR A 264 11.02 -4.46 -8.48
CA THR A 264 10.36 -5.56 -7.78
C THR A 264 9.20 -5.07 -6.90
N LEU A 265 9.37 -3.93 -6.20
CA LEU A 265 8.28 -3.30 -5.44
C LEU A 265 7.12 -2.85 -6.35
N SER A 266 7.40 -2.45 -7.59
CA SER A 266 6.36 -2.07 -8.55
C SER A 266 5.51 -3.27 -9.01
N MET A 267 6.03 -4.49 -8.89
CA MET A 267 5.37 -5.74 -9.28
C MET A 267 4.51 -6.35 -8.16
N SER A 268 4.56 -5.81 -6.93
CA SER A 268 3.93 -6.41 -5.73
C SER A 268 2.42 -6.17 -5.58
N GLY A 269 1.73 -5.64 -6.60
CA GLY A 269 0.30 -5.26 -6.50
C GLY A 269 -0.50 -5.55 -7.78
N HIS A 270 -1.66 -4.90 -7.93
CA HIS A 270 -2.66 -5.08 -9.01
C HIS A 270 -2.17 -4.79 -10.44
N VAL A 271 -0.89 -4.49 -10.61
CA VAL A 271 -0.27 -4.20 -11.89
C VAL A 271 -0.43 -5.37 -12.88
N TRP A 272 -0.54 -6.60 -12.38
CA TRP A 272 -0.76 -7.79 -13.21
C TRP A 272 -2.18 -7.93 -13.76
N ALA A 273 -3.16 -7.23 -13.18
CA ALA A 273 -4.54 -7.20 -13.67
C ALA A 273 -4.78 -6.13 -14.74
N GLN A 274 -3.83 -5.21 -14.93
CA GLN A 274 -3.96 -4.13 -15.90
C GLN A 274 -3.94 -4.67 -17.33
N SER A 275 -4.60 -3.97 -18.25
CA SER A 275 -4.63 -4.39 -19.67
C SER A 275 -3.23 -4.49 -20.29
N PHE A 276 -2.29 -3.65 -19.84
CA PHE A 276 -0.90 -3.66 -20.27
C PHE A 276 0.06 -3.66 -19.07
N PRO A 277 0.27 -4.81 -18.40
CA PRO A 277 1.01 -4.86 -17.13
C PRO A 277 2.41 -4.24 -17.19
N LEU A 278 3.14 -4.46 -18.30
CA LEU A 278 4.49 -3.91 -18.48
C LEU A 278 4.51 -2.37 -18.46
N TRP A 279 3.49 -1.72 -19.02
CA TRP A 279 3.38 -0.26 -19.00
C TRP A 279 3.17 0.25 -17.57
N SER A 280 2.25 -0.38 -16.84
CA SER A 280 1.95 -0.05 -15.45
C SER A 280 3.16 -0.29 -14.52
N ILE A 281 3.93 -1.37 -14.74
CA ILE A 281 5.21 -1.63 -14.03
C ILE A 281 6.19 -0.47 -14.25
N ILE A 282 6.34 0.00 -15.48
CA ILE A 282 7.26 1.10 -15.82
C ILE A 282 6.83 2.39 -15.12
N LEU A 283 5.55 2.76 -15.23
CA LEU A 283 5.02 3.97 -14.61
C LEU A 283 5.20 3.94 -13.09
N ARG A 284 4.83 2.82 -12.46
CA ARG A 284 4.97 2.63 -11.02
C ARG A 284 6.44 2.62 -10.59
N SER A 285 7.33 2.00 -11.35
CA SER A 285 8.78 2.05 -11.10
C SER A 285 9.32 3.49 -11.13
N ILE A 286 8.91 4.31 -12.10
CA ILE A 286 9.28 5.73 -12.18
C ILE A 286 8.72 6.49 -10.96
N HIS A 287 7.48 6.21 -10.56
CA HIS A 287 6.86 6.82 -9.39
C HIS A 287 7.61 6.47 -8.09
N LEU A 288 7.87 5.18 -7.86
CA LEU A 288 8.62 4.70 -6.70
C LEU A 288 10.05 5.25 -6.67
N LEU A 289 10.73 5.35 -7.82
CA LEU A 289 12.04 5.99 -7.92
C LEU A 289 11.98 7.47 -7.56
N GLY A 290 10.96 8.20 -8.05
CA GLY A 290 10.70 9.59 -7.66
C GLY A 290 10.54 9.74 -6.14
N MET A 291 9.75 8.86 -5.51
CA MET A 291 9.57 8.84 -4.06
C MET A 291 10.88 8.52 -3.33
N ALA A 292 11.64 7.54 -3.81
CA ALA A 292 12.93 7.16 -3.23
C ALA A 292 13.92 8.34 -3.28
N LEU A 293 14.06 9.01 -4.42
CA LEU A 293 14.94 10.16 -4.55
C LEU A 293 14.51 11.34 -3.67
N TRP A 294 13.20 11.59 -3.57
CA TRP A 294 12.66 12.65 -2.72
C TRP A 294 12.91 12.37 -1.23
N LEU A 295 12.56 11.17 -0.74
CA LEU A 295 12.77 10.75 0.66
C LEU A 295 14.27 10.65 1.00
N GLY A 296 15.09 10.10 0.10
CA GLY A 296 16.54 10.05 0.24
C GLY A 296 17.16 11.44 0.31
N GLY A 297 16.64 12.40 -0.47
CA GLY A 297 16.99 13.81 -0.39
C GLY A 297 16.72 14.38 0.99
N MET A 298 15.55 14.10 1.56
CA MET A 298 15.19 14.53 2.91
C MET A 298 16.13 13.95 3.97
N VAL A 299 16.46 12.65 3.90
CA VAL A 299 17.44 12.01 4.81
C VAL A 299 18.81 12.68 4.70
N TYR A 300 19.28 12.91 3.48
CA TYR A 300 20.56 13.56 3.22
C TYR A 300 20.60 15.01 3.76
N LEU A 301 19.49 15.75 3.61
CA LEU A 301 19.36 17.11 4.14
C LEU A 301 19.39 17.14 5.66
N VAL A 302 18.64 16.25 6.33
CA VAL A 302 18.64 16.11 7.79
C VAL A 302 20.04 15.77 8.29
N TRP A 303 20.73 14.86 7.60
CA TRP A 303 22.11 14.51 7.93
C TRP A 303 23.06 15.70 7.80
N LEU A 304 23.06 16.43 6.67
CA LEU A 304 23.88 17.65 6.49
C LEU A 304 23.61 18.69 7.57
N ALA A 305 22.33 18.89 7.93
CA ALA A 305 21.91 19.87 8.93
C ALA A 305 22.36 19.49 10.35
N THR A 306 22.33 18.19 10.68
CA THR A 306 22.71 17.68 12.01
C THR A 306 24.21 17.57 12.20
N THR A 307 24.96 17.20 11.16
CA THR A 307 26.43 17.12 11.17
C THR A 307 27.12 18.45 10.88
N LYS A 308 26.35 19.50 10.53
CA LYS A 308 26.84 20.84 10.20
C LYS A 308 27.83 20.86 9.02
N GLN A 309 27.71 19.93 8.07
CA GLN A 309 28.61 19.82 6.91
C GLN A 309 28.24 20.74 5.73
N LEU A 310 27.73 21.95 6.02
CA LEU A 310 27.25 22.91 5.02
C LEU A 310 28.38 23.82 4.48
N GLN A 311 29.57 23.26 4.21
CA GLN A 311 30.74 24.04 3.82
C GLN A 311 30.61 24.69 2.43
N ASP A 312 29.93 24.05 1.48
CA ASP A 312 29.69 24.57 0.12
C ASP A 312 28.19 24.69 -0.18
N ILE A 313 27.57 25.72 0.41
CA ILE A 313 26.11 25.91 0.35
C ILE A 313 25.57 26.09 -1.07
N VAL A 314 26.38 26.60 -2.00
CA VAL A 314 25.99 26.82 -3.40
C VAL A 314 25.87 25.49 -4.13
N LYS A 315 26.87 24.60 -4.00
CA LYS A 315 26.79 23.25 -4.58
C LYS A 315 25.66 22.43 -3.97
N VAL A 316 25.50 22.50 -2.65
CA VAL A 316 24.40 21.82 -1.93
C VAL A 316 23.04 22.28 -2.45
N LYS A 317 22.82 23.61 -2.58
CA LYS A 317 21.57 24.16 -3.15
C LYS A 317 21.32 23.68 -4.58
N ARG A 318 22.33 23.72 -5.45
CA ARG A 318 22.20 23.27 -6.85
C ARG A 318 21.90 21.79 -6.96
N PHE A 319 22.54 20.96 -6.13
CA PHE A 319 22.31 19.53 -6.04
C PHE A 319 20.85 19.25 -5.64
N PHE A 320 20.39 19.82 -4.53
CA PHE A 320 19.02 19.63 -4.06
C PHE A 320 17.97 20.16 -5.03
N PHE A 321 18.22 21.30 -5.68
CA PHE A 321 17.30 21.84 -6.68
C PHE A 321 17.08 20.86 -7.83
N LYS A 322 18.16 20.32 -8.41
CA LYS A 322 18.06 19.33 -9.50
C LYS A 322 17.43 18.02 -9.05
N LEU A 323 17.81 17.52 -7.87
CA LEU A 323 17.30 16.28 -7.31
C LEU A 323 15.79 16.39 -7.07
N ASN A 324 15.35 17.42 -6.34
CA ASN A 324 13.95 17.61 -5.98
C ASN A 324 13.09 17.92 -7.21
N LEU A 325 13.59 18.76 -8.14
CA LEU A 325 12.87 19.05 -9.38
C LEU A 325 12.65 17.77 -10.20
N GLY A 326 13.70 16.96 -10.39
CA GLY A 326 13.59 15.69 -11.11
C GLY A 326 12.64 14.70 -10.42
N ALA A 327 12.73 14.57 -9.09
CA ALA A 327 11.85 13.70 -8.31
C ALA A 327 10.38 14.14 -8.40
N VAL A 328 10.09 15.44 -8.26
CA VAL A 328 8.73 15.98 -8.36
C VAL A 328 8.16 15.80 -9.77
N ILE A 329 8.95 16.08 -10.83
CA ILE A 329 8.53 15.85 -12.21
C ILE A 329 8.19 14.38 -12.43
N ALA A 330 9.05 13.46 -11.97
CA ALA A 330 8.81 12.03 -12.08
C ALA A 330 7.51 11.64 -11.36
N LEU A 331 7.30 12.09 -10.12
CA LEU A 331 6.10 11.80 -9.31
C LEU A 331 4.81 12.32 -9.94
N VAL A 332 4.80 13.55 -10.43
CA VAL A 332 3.61 14.17 -11.02
C VAL A 332 3.27 13.51 -12.35
N ILE A 333 4.25 13.36 -13.25
CA ILE A 333 4.00 12.76 -14.57
C ILE A 333 3.57 11.30 -14.43
N SER A 334 4.32 10.48 -13.66
CA SER A 334 3.93 9.08 -13.48
C SER A 334 2.63 8.95 -12.70
N GLY A 335 2.36 9.81 -11.71
CA GLY A 335 1.10 9.81 -10.96
C GLY A 335 -0.12 10.07 -11.85
N VAL A 336 -0.03 11.05 -12.76
CA VAL A 336 -1.09 11.34 -13.74
C VAL A 336 -1.26 10.17 -14.71
N LEU A 337 -0.17 9.62 -15.23
CA LEU A 337 -0.24 8.49 -16.17
C LEU A 337 -0.79 7.22 -15.52
N MET A 338 -0.41 6.93 -14.26
CA MET A 338 -0.98 5.80 -13.51
C MET A 338 -2.47 6.00 -13.26
N ALA A 339 -2.93 7.22 -12.92
CA ALA A 339 -4.36 7.47 -12.73
C ALA A 339 -5.19 7.26 -14.00
N ILE A 340 -4.63 7.59 -15.18
CA ILE A 340 -5.25 7.35 -16.49
C ILE A 340 -5.27 5.85 -16.82
N ASP A 341 -4.21 5.13 -16.44
CA ASP A 341 -4.07 3.68 -16.66
C ASP A 341 -5.04 2.89 -15.76
N GLU A 342 -5.24 3.36 -14.53
CA GLU A 342 -6.04 2.68 -13.50
C GLU A 342 -7.56 2.89 -13.64
N THR A 343 -8.03 4.05 -14.09
CA THR A 343 -9.48 4.36 -14.12
C THR A 343 -9.86 5.43 -15.14
N SER A 344 -11.16 5.52 -15.45
CA SER A 344 -11.71 6.54 -16.33
C SER A 344 -12.17 7.79 -15.55
N LEU A 345 -12.03 8.98 -16.15
CA LEU A 345 -12.52 10.23 -15.55
C LEU A 345 -14.04 10.20 -15.29
N ALA A 346 -14.79 9.45 -16.08
CA ALA A 346 -16.23 9.28 -15.90
C ALA A 346 -16.55 8.46 -14.64
N ALA A 347 -15.82 7.35 -14.41
CA ALA A 347 -15.99 6.49 -13.23
C ALA A 347 -15.69 7.22 -11.91
N ILE A 348 -14.65 8.06 -11.89
CA ILE A 348 -14.31 8.89 -10.73
C ILE A 348 -15.45 9.86 -10.37
N TRP A 349 -16.14 10.42 -11.39
CA TRP A 349 -17.19 11.42 -11.19
C TRP A 349 -18.56 10.82 -10.91
N SER A 350 -18.88 9.66 -11.49
CA SER A 350 -20.18 9.01 -11.33
C SER A 350 -20.35 8.34 -9.97
N SER A 351 -19.26 7.90 -9.34
CA SER A 351 -19.26 7.23 -8.05
C SER A 351 -18.24 7.86 -7.07
N VAL A 352 -18.74 8.60 -6.08
CA VAL A 352 -17.88 9.13 -5.02
C VAL A 352 -17.58 7.99 -4.04
N THR A 353 -16.48 7.27 -4.29
CA THR A 353 -15.95 6.24 -3.39
C THR A 353 -14.87 6.80 -2.48
N THR A 354 -14.43 5.99 -1.50
CA THR A 354 -13.25 6.29 -0.67
C THR A 354 -12.01 6.52 -1.52
N TRP A 355 -11.85 5.76 -2.62
CA TRP A 355 -10.74 5.91 -3.55
C TRP A 355 -10.77 7.28 -4.24
N SER A 356 -11.92 7.70 -4.79
CA SER A 356 -12.08 9.02 -5.43
C SER A 356 -11.77 10.15 -4.45
N SER A 357 -12.18 10.01 -3.19
CA SER A 357 -11.90 10.99 -2.14
C SER A 357 -10.40 11.12 -1.84
N LEU A 358 -9.69 9.99 -1.68
CA LEU A 358 -8.24 9.98 -1.48
C LEU A 358 -7.47 10.49 -2.70
N PHE A 359 -7.97 10.22 -3.90
CA PHE A 359 -7.42 10.77 -5.14
C PHE A 359 -7.47 12.30 -5.17
N TYR A 360 -8.60 12.91 -4.80
CA TYR A 360 -8.71 14.37 -4.69
C TYR A 360 -7.79 14.94 -3.61
N VAL A 361 -7.70 14.30 -2.45
CA VAL A 361 -6.74 14.67 -1.39
C VAL A 361 -5.31 14.63 -1.93
N LYS A 362 -4.96 13.62 -2.74
CA LYS A 362 -3.64 13.51 -3.37
C LYS A 362 -3.36 14.65 -4.34
N ILE A 363 -4.30 15.00 -5.20
CA ILE A 363 -4.14 16.12 -6.14
C ILE A 363 -3.95 17.43 -5.37
N ILE A 364 -4.86 17.75 -4.45
CA ILE A 364 -4.85 19.01 -3.69
C ILE A 364 -3.57 19.09 -2.84
N GLY A 365 -3.24 18.02 -2.12
CA GLY A 365 -2.04 17.97 -1.29
C GLY A 365 -0.75 18.08 -2.10
N THR A 366 -0.69 17.49 -3.29
CA THR A 366 0.47 17.61 -4.18
C THR A 366 0.64 19.04 -4.69
N ILE A 367 -0.45 19.70 -5.11
CA ILE A 367 -0.41 21.12 -5.54
C ILE A 367 0.04 22.02 -4.38
N LEU A 368 -0.49 21.80 -3.17
CA LEU A 368 -0.08 22.51 -1.97
C LEU A 368 1.41 22.29 -1.67
N MET A 369 1.91 21.06 -1.78
CA MET A 369 3.33 20.79 -1.57
C MET A 369 4.24 21.46 -2.60
N ILE A 370 3.87 21.43 -3.88
CA ILE A 370 4.66 22.07 -4.94
C ILE A 370 4.70 23.58 -4.73
N THR A 371 3.57 24.20 -4.39
CA THR A 371 3.49 25.65 -4.16
C THR A 371 4.26 26.08 -2.92
N LEU A 372 4.13 25.37 -1.80
CA LEU A 372 4.89 25.64 -0.57
C LEU A 372 6.40 25.43 -0.78
N GLY A 373 6.80 24.32 -1.41
CA GLY A 373 8.19 23.98 -1.66
C GLY A 373 8.84 24.96 -2.65
N GLY A 374 8.10 25.39 -3.66
CA GLY A 374 8.48 26.45 -4.58
C GLY A 374 8.65 27.78 -3.84
N TYR A 375 7.67 28.19 -3.05
CA TYR A 375 7.72 29.42 -2.25
C TYR A 375 8.94 29.44 -1.31
N GLN A 376 9.21 28.35 -0.60
CA GLN A 376 10.38 28.24 0.27
C GLN A 376 11.69 28.30 -0.53
N SER A 377 11.75 27.62 -1.68
CA SER A 377 12.94 27.63 -2.54
C SER A 377 13.24 29.02 -3.10
N PHE A 378 12.23 29.75 -3.61
CA PHE A 378 12.38 31.11 -4.11
C PHE A 378 12.74 32.10 -3.00
N ARG A 379 12.10 32.02 -1.83
CA ARG A 379 12.38 32.90 -0.68
C ARG A 379 13.77 32.65 -0.10
N ALA A 380 14.21 31.38 -0.03
CA ALA A 380 15.55 31.02 0.44
C ALA A 380 16.67 31.42 -0.54
N LEU A 381 16.34 31.67 -1.80
CA LEU A 381 17.24 32.24 -2.82
C LEU A 381 17.34 33.78 -2.71
N THR A 382 16.25 34.47 -2.34
CA THR A 382 16.18 35.94 -2.34
C THR A 382 16.44 36.61 -0.99
N ASN A 383 16.03 36.02 0.14
CA ASN A 383 16.10 36.68 1.46
C ASN A 383 16.79 35.82 2.54
N LEU A 384 18.03 36.19 2.90
CA LEU A 384 18.69 35.93 4.20
C LEU A 384 18.63 34.50 4.79
N GLN A 385 18.79 33.45 3.96
CA GLN A 385 19.19 32.09 4.40
C GLN A 385 18.33 31.41 5.49
N LYS A 386 17.10 31.86 5.75
CA LYS A 386 16.25 31.31 6.83
C LYS A 386 15.02 30.60 6.27
N VAL A 387 14.94 29.30 6.52
CA VAL A 387 13.78 28.44 6.22
C VAL A 387 12.65 28.74 7.21
N ASN A 388 11.41 28.84 6.72
CA ASN A 388 10.26 29.00 7.60
C ASN A 388 9.88 27.63 8.19
N LYS A 389 10.25 27.40 9.45
CA LYS A 389 9.99 26.13 10.13
C LYS A 389 8.52 25.71 10.09
N LYS A 390 7.57 26.63 10.22
CA LYS A 390 6.13 26.30 10.19
C LYS A 390 5.70 25.73 8.84
N VAL A 391 6.20 26.32 7.76
CA VAL A 391 5.92 25.84 6.39
C VAL A 391 6.57 24.49 6.16
N LEU A 392 7.82 24.30 6.59
CA LEU A 392 8.49 23.00 6.52
C LEU A 392 7.75 21.90 7.29
N TYR A 393 7.22 22.20 8.48
CA TYR A 393 6.39 21.23 9.21
C TYR A 393 5.11 20.87 8.47
N CYS A 394 4.44 21.87 7.86
CA CYS A 394 3.26 21.62 7.04
C CYS A 394 3.59 20.73 5.83
N GLU A 395 4.71 21.00 5.14
CA GLU A 395 5.16 20.18 4.00
C GLU A 395 5.44 18.73 4.40
N ILE A 396 6.09 18.50 5.55
CA ILE A 396 6.36 17.13 6.03
C ILE A 396 5.06 16.41 6.37
N ILE A 397 4.12 17.06 7.05
CA ILE A 397 2.82 16.47 7.41
C ILE A 397 2.03 16.12 6.15
N ILE A 398 1.93 17.05 5.19
CA ILE A 398 1.24 16.80 3.92
C ILE A 398 1.94 15.66 3.16
N GLY A 399 3.27 15.64 3.11
CA GLY A 399 4.02 14.56 2.46
C GLY A 399 3.73 13.18 3.07
N ILE A 400 3.69 13.08 4.40
CA ILE A 400 3.31 11.84 5.10
C ILE A 400 1.87 11.43 4.76
N MET A 401 0.93 12.39 4.79
CA MET A 401 -0.47 12.13 4.42
C MET A 401 -0.61 11.65 2.97
N LEU A 402 0.14 12.22 2.03
CA LEU A 402 0.12 11.81 0.62
C LEU A 402 0.66 10.39 0.41
N VAL A 403 1.73 10.01 1.12
CA VAL A 403 2.28 8.64 1.09
C VAL A 403 1.28 7.65 1.69
N LEU A 404 0.68 7.98 2.84
CA LEU A 404 -0.37 7.16 3.46
C LEU A 404 -1.58 6.99 2.54
N ALA A 405 -2.09 8.09 1.98
CA ALA A 405 -3.19 8.06 1.03
C ALA A 405 -2.86 7.17 -0.18
N GLY A 406 -1.63 7.25 -0.71
CA GLY A 406 -1.20 6.38 -1.80
C GLY A 406 -1.17 4.90 -1.46
N ILE A 407 -0.77 4.55 -0.24
CA ILE A 407 -0.72 3.16 0.21
C ILE A 407 -2.13 2.62 0.46
N ILE A 408 -3.01 3.39 1.10
CA ILE A 408 -4.42 3.01 1.28
C ILE A 408 -5.10 2.85 -0.08
N MET A 409 -4.92 3.80 -1.00
CA MET A 409 -5.46 3.71 -2.36
C MET A 409 -5.00 2.44 -3.10
N SER A 410 -3.80 1.93 -2.83
CA SER A 410 -3.31 0.70 -3.44
C SER A 410 -3.93 -0.59 -2.89
N GLN A 411 -4.83 -0.48 -1.90
CA GLN A 411 -5.48 -1.61 -1.22
C GLN A 411 -7.01 -1.56 -1.30
N ILE A 412 -7.58 -0.51 -1.87
CA ILE A 412 -9.03 -0.32 -1.99
C ILE A 412 -9.42 -0.24 -3.46
N GLN A 413 -10.69 -0.54 -3.74
CA GLN A 413 -11.24 -0.62 -5.08
C GLN A 413 -11.09 0.70 -5.83
N ILE A 414 -10.51 0.57 -7.02
CA ILE A 414 -10.49 1.62 -8.02
C ILE A 414 -11.89 1.72 -8.64
N PRO A 415 -12.48 2.92 -8.79
CA PRO A 415 -13.76 3.09 -9.47
C PRO A 415 -13.67 2.57 -10.91
N SER A 416 -14.63 1.75 -11.35
CA SER A 416 -14.73 1.20 -12.71
C SER A 416 -15.76 1.92 -13.57
#